data_AF-A0A7C3ITA3-F1
#
_entry.id   AF-A0A7C3ITA3-F1
#
_cell.length_a   1.000
_cell.length_b   1.000
_cell.length_c   1.000
_cell.angle_alpha   90.00
_cell.angle_beta   90.00
_cell.angle_gamma   90.00
#
_symmetry.space_group_name_H-M   'P 1'
#
loop_
_entity.id
_entity.type
_entity.pdbx_description
1 polymer ?
#
loop_
_entity_poly.entity_id
_entity_poly.type
_entity_poly.pdbx_seq_one_letter_code
_entity_poly.pdbx_strand_id
1 'polypeptide(L)'
;MQSSLKKERIGWYFYDWANSAFYTIVITVFLGPYLSSIALNAADSEKNVYILSIPIYAESLFVYSISFSVILQFFLLPYLGSIADYTKSKKLLLGFFAFLGSFSTMGLYFLEGNNFLLGSILLVIANVSFGASVVVYNSFLNDIAEPKDRDKVSSIGWAIGYIGGGVILLINILLYSNAEHFHISASDAIRIGLFSAGFWWAVFTLVPLKLLKDRKNDLNRGDQSVFIGGLKGLISSTKDIIKHPQTLLFLIAYLFYNDGIQAVIAVSGQFAKFEIGMDITSITKIILMVQFIAFFGSLLFMVVAKKTDTKSSIIISLFIWIAVIFYCFYFLTTEMEFFILAIVIALVLGGSQALSRSLFSNLIPVGQEARFFSFYEVSDRGTSWLGPFLFGLGLQLTHSYRYAILSLLIFFIIGLILLLFLNQKRGMESVGSIKN
;
A
#
# COMPACT_ATOMS: atom_id res chain seq x y z
N MET A 1 23.47 -0.63 26.34
CA MET A 1 22.05 -0.65 25.93
C MET A 1 21.79 0.19 24.67
N GLN A 2 22.19 1.46 24.62
CA GLN A 2 22.01 2.34 23.44
C GLN A 2 22.67 1.82 22.14
N SER A 3 23.84 1.19 22.21
CA SER A 3 24.50 0.61 21.02
C SER A 3 23.76 -0.60 20.43
N SER A 4 23.03 -1.38 21.25
CA SER A 4 22.16 -2.48 20.79
C SER A 4 20.94 -1.92 20.06
N LEU A 5 20.28 -0.92 20.65
CA LEU A 5 19.11 -0.28 20.05
C LEU A 5 19.45 0.38 18.71
N LYS A 6 20.63 1.00 18.57
CA LYS A 6 21.08 1.57 17.29
C LYS A 6 21.20 0.49 16.19
N LYS A 7 21.75 -0.69 16.52
CA LYS A 7 21.85 -1.83 15.58
C LYS A 7 20.49 -2.40 15.22
N GLU A 8 19.60 -2.55 16.19
CA GLU A 8 18.23 -3.03 15.98
C GLU A 8 17.43 -2.05 15.09
N ARG A 9 17.57 -0.73 15.29
CA ARG A 9 16.98 0.30 14.42
C ARG A 9 17.50 0.22 12.98
N ILE A 10 18.80 0.00 12.79
CA ILE A 10 19.37 -0.22 11.45
C ILE A 10 18.74 -1.47 10.82
N GLY A 11 18.64 -2.58 11.56
CA GLY A 11 17.96 -3.78 11.09
C GLY A 11 16.53 -3.51 10.66
N TRP A 12 15.78 -2.75 11.47
CA TRP A 12 14.41 -2.34 11.17
C TRP A 12 14.35 -1.51 9.87
N TYR A 13 15.17 -0.46 9.73
CA TYR A 13 15.20 0.35 8.50
C TYR A 13 15.51 -0.45 7.23
N PHE A 14 16.39 -1.46 7.34
CA PHE A 14 16.73 -2.32 6.21
C PHE A 14 15.56 -3.23 5.78
N TYR A 15 14.54 -3.42 6.61
CA TYR A 15 13.35 -4.13 6.18
C TYR A 15 12.47 -3.30 5.23
N ASP A 16 12.30 -2.00 5.49
CA ASP A 16 11.63 -1.09 4.55
C ASP A 16 12.39 -1.03 3.21
N TRP A 17 13.73 -1.05 3.25
CA TRP A 17 14.57 -1.18 2.04
C TRP A 17 14.31 -2.49 1.27
N ALA A 18 14.12 -3.60 2.00
CA ALA A 18 13.92 -4.92 1.41
C ALA A 18 12.53 -5.04 0.78
N ASN A 19 11.49 -4.66 1.53
CA ASN A 19 10.10 -4.90 1.15
C ASN A 19 9.60 -3.93 0.07
N SER A 20 10.21 -2.75 -0.07
CA SER A 20 9.78 -1.73 -1.04
C SER A 20 9.93 -2.18 -2.49
N ALA A 21 10.88 -3.08 -2.77
CA ALA A 21 11.05 -3.68 -4.08
C ALA A 21 9.78 -4.40 -4.58
N PHE A 22 9.07 -5.10 -3.68
CA PHE A 22 7.81 -5.76 -4.03
C PHE A 22 6.76 -4.72 -4.46
N TYR A 23 6.54 -3.68 -3.65
CA TYR A 23 5.52 -2.69 -3.95
C TYR A 23 5.84 -1.92 -5.24
N THR A 24 7.08 -1.42 -5.38
CA THR A 24 7.48 -0.58 -6.51
C THR A 24 7.56 -1.35 -7.82
N ILE A 25 8.18 -2.54 -7.85
CA ILE A 25 8.35 -3.29 -9.10
C ILE A 25 7.09 -4.09 -9.45
N VAL A 26 6.57 -4.85 -8.49
CA VAL A 26 5.51 -5.83 -8.75
C VAL A 26 4.17 -5.11 -8.84
N ILE A 27 3.76 -4.42 -7.78
CA ILE A 27 2.42 -3.83 -7.71
C ILE A 27 2.28 -2.63 -8.66
N THR A 28 3.26 -1.71 -8.67
CA THR A 28 3.09 -0.43 -9.38
C THR A 28 3.45 -0.48 -10.86
N VAL A 29 4.51 -1.21 -11.25
CA VAL A 29 5.11 -1.04 -12.59
C VAL A 29 4.85 -2.23 -13.49
N PHE A 30 5.38 -3.40 -13.16
CA PHE A 30 5.52 -4.49 -14.12
C PHE A 30 4.36 -5.49 -14.09
N LEU A 31 3.92 -5.93 -12.91
CA LEU A 31 3.02 -7.08 -12.87
C LEU A 31 1.64 -6.76 -13.42
N GLY A 32 1.09 -5.57 -13.17
CA GLY A 32 -0.25 -5.19 -13.66
C GLY A 32 -0.38 -5.33 -15.17
N PRO A 33 0.39 -4.56 -15.97
CA PRO A 33 0.37 -4.68 -17.42
C PRO A 33 0.79 -6.06 -17.94
N TYR A 34 1.78 -6.69 -17.30
CA TYR A 34 2.30 -7.97 -17.76
C TYR A 34 1.32 -9.13 -17.53
N LEU A 35 0.72 -9.23 -16.32
CA LEU A 35 -0.29 -10.24 -16.01
C LEU A 35 -1.53 -10.10 -16.89
N SER A 36 -1.98 -8.86 -17.15
CA SER A 36 -3.07 -8.61 -18.10
C SER A 36 -2.72 -9.08 -19.52
N SER A 37 -1.48 -8.88 -19.96
CA SER A 37 -1.03 -9.36 -21.27
C SER A 37 -1.00 -10.89 -21.34
N ILE A 38 -0.51 -11.57 -20.29
CA ILE A 38 -0.53 -13.04 -20.20
C ILE A 38 -1.97 -13.57 -20.14
N ALA A 39 -2.87 -12.87 -19.45
CA ALA A 39 -4.29 -13.22 -19.43
C ALA A 39 -4.93 -13.05 -20.81
N LEU A 40 -4.63 -11.96 -21.53
CA LEU A 40 -5.12 -11.72 -22.89
C LEU A 40 -4.66 -12.81 -23.87
N ASN A 41 -3.44 -13.32 -23.75
CA ASN A 41 -2.95 -14.43 -24.56
C ASN A 41 -3.75 -15.73 -24.36
N ALA A 42 -4.33 -15.91 -23.18
CA ALA A 42 -5.14 -17.06 -22.80
C ALA A 42 -6.64 -16.84 -22.98
N ALA A 43 -7.05 -15.64 -23.39
CA ALA A 43 -8.43 -15.22 -23.42
C ALA A 43 -9.17 -15.74 -24.67
N ASP A 44 -10.49 -15.84 -24.56
CA ASP A 44 -11.38 -16.14 -25.68
C ASP A 44 -11.58 -14.94 -26.63
N SER A 45 -12.48 -15.07 -27.60
CA SER A 45 -12.82 -14.01 -28.55
C SER A 45 -13.40 -12.75 -27.90
N GLU A 46 -13.95 -12.86 -26.70
CA GLU A 46 -14.51 -11.75 -25.91
C GLU A 46 -13.48 -11.17 -24.92
N LYS A 47 -12.22 -11.60 -25.01
CA LYS A 47 -11.12 -11.26 -24.08
C LYS A 47 -11.38 -11.69 -22.64
N ASN A 48 -12.17 -12.74 -22.44
CA ASN A 48 -12.39 -13.34 -21.14
C ASN A 48 -11.45 -14.53 -20.90
N VAL A 49 -10.93 -14.61 -19.68
CA VAL A 49 -10.30 -15.81 -19.13
C VAL A 49 -11.26 -16.46 -18.12
N TYR A 50 -11.15 -17.78 -17.97
CA TYR A 50 -12.05 -18.54 -17.10
C TYR A 50 -11.33 -19.05 -15.85
N ILE A 51 -11.85 -18.68 -14.68
CA ILE A 51 -11.42 -19.23 -13.40
C ILE A 51 -12.61 -19.97 -12.80
N LEU A 52 -12.49 -21.29 -12.62
CA LEU A 52 -13.60 -22.13 -12.13
C LEU A 52 -14.90 -21.92 -12.93
N SER A 53 -14.78 -21.79 -14.25
CA SER A 53 -15.88 -21.50 -15.19
C SER A 53 -16.56 -20.13 -15.04
N ILE A 54 -16.01 -19.23 -14.23
CA ILE A 54 -16.47 -17.85 -14.13
C ILE A 54 -15.68 -17.01 -15.15
N PRO A 55 -16.36 -16.30 -16.08
CA PRO A 55 -15.70 -15.43 -17.04
C PRO A 55 -15.17 -14.18 -16.32
N ILE A 56 -13.90 -13.87 -16.55
CA ILE A 56 -13.22 -12.68 -16.04
C ILE A 56 -12.55 -12.02 -17.23
N TYR A 57 -12.84 -10.75 -17.45
CA TYR A 57 -12.18 -9.91 -18.44
C TYR A 57 -10.69 -9.89 -18.12
N ALA A 58 -9.87 -10.30 -19.09
CA ALA A 58 -8.45 -10.61 -18.89
C ALA A 58 -7.68 -9.47 -18.20
N GLU A 59 -8.02 -8.23 -18.53
CA GLU A 59 -7.34 -7.06 -18.01
C GLU A 59 -7.77 -6.70 -16.57
N SER A 60 -8.98 -7.10 -16.15
CA SER A 60 -9.48 -6.96 -14.77
C SER A 60 -8.86 -7.97 -13.80
N LEU A 61 -8.20 -9.01 -14.31
CA LEU A 61 -7.65 -10.10 -13.50
C LEU A 61 -6.66 -9.61 -12.43
N PHE A 62 -5.78 -8.67 -12.79
CA PHE A 62 -4.77 -8.15 -11.86
C PHE A 62 -5.42 -7.45 -10.67
N VAL A 63 -6.34 -6.52 -10.91
CA VAL A 63 -6.99 -5.74 -9.85
C VAL A 63 -7.89 -6.61 -8.98
N TYR A 64 -8.56 -7.62 -9.56
CA TYR A 64 -9.28 -8.62 -8.77
C TYR A 64 -8.35 -9.48 -7.91
N SER A 65 -7.17 -9.84 -8.41
CA SER A 65 -6.16 -10.57 -7.63
C SER A 65 -5.67 -9.72 -6.46
N ILE A 66 -5.45 -8.41 -6.67
CA ILE A 66 -5.11 -7.46 -5.60
C ILE A 66 -6.25 -7.40 -4.57
N SER A 67 -7.48 -7.13 -4.98
CA SER A 67 -8.63 -7.06 -4.07
C SER A 67 -8.80 -8.34 -3.26
N PHE A 68 -8.74 -9.50 -3.92
CA PHE A 68 -8.86 -10.80 -3.25
C PHE A 68 -7.74 -10.99 -2.20
N SER A 69 -6.51 -10.65 -2.54
CA SER A 69 -5.38 -10.74 -1.60
C SER A 69 -5.53 -9.81 -0.39
N VAL A 70 -6.09 -8.60 -0.57
CA VAL A 70 -6.34 -7.66 0.53
C VAL A 70 -7.53 -8.12 1.39
N ILE A 71 -8.56 -8.74 0.81
CA ILE A 71 -9.63 -9.40 1.57
C ILE A 71 -9.04 -10.51 2.45
N LEU A 72 -8.13 -11.34 1.93
CA LEU A 72 -7.45 -12.35 2.75
C LEU A 72 -6.61 -11.72 3.87
N GLN A 73 -5.94 -10.60 3.60
CA GLN A 73 -5.22 -9.82 4.62
C GLN A 73 -6.17 -9.29 5.71
N PHE A 74 -7.35 -8.81 5.36
CA PHE A 74 -8.33 -8.32 6.35
C PHE A 74 -8.62 -9.35 7.45
N PHE A 75 -8.70 -10.65 7.09
CA PHE A 75 -8.88 -11.73 8.06
C PHE A 75 -7.57 -12.15 8.75
N LEU A 76 -6.46 -12.19 8.02
CA LEU A 76 -5.19 -12.71 8.51
C LEU A 76 -4.42 -11.73 9.41
N LEU A 77 -4.38 -10.44 9.04
CA LEU A 77 -3.54 -9.44 9.69
C LEU A 77 -3.90 -9.19 11.17
N PRO A 78 -5.18 -9.07 11.56
CA PRO A 78 -5.52 -8.92 12.98
C PRO A 78 -5.08 -10.13 13.82
N TYR A 79 -5.19 -11.34 13.26
CA TYR A 79 -4.73 -12.56 13.90
C TYR A 79 -3.21 -12.56 14.06
N LEU A 80 -2.47 -12.25 12.99
CA LEU A 80 -1.00 -12.18 13.03
C LEU A 80 -0.46 -11.09 13.95
N GLY A 81 -1.12 -9.93 14.01
CA GLY A 81 -0.75 -8.86 14.95
C GLY A 81 -0.86 -9.34 16.38
N SER A 82 -1.95 -10.03 16.73
CA SER A 82 -2.11 -10.62 18.06
C SER A 82 -1.02 -11.66 18.36
N ILE A 83 -0.71 -12.55 17.42
CA ILE A 83 0.38 -13.53 17.62
C ILE A 83 1.70 -12.81 17.79
N ALA A 84 2.02 -11.84 16.92
CA ALA A 84 3.28 -11.10 16.96
C ALA A 84 3.50 -10.46 18.33
N ASP A 85 2.47 -9.88 18.94
CA ASP A 85 2.56 -9.25 20.25
C ASP A 85 2.86 -10.24 21.41
N TYR A 86 2.45 -11.51 21.29
CA TYR A 86 2.64 -12.51 22.36
C TYR A 86 3.73 -13.54 22.07
N THR A 87 4.19 -13.66 20.83
CA THR A 87 5.15 -14.71 20.45
C THR A 87 6.57 -14.37 20.89
N LYS A 88 7.31 -15.38 21.32
CA LYS A 88 8.74 -15.26 21.69
C LYS A 88 9.69 -15.31 20.48
N SER A 89 9.15 -15.55 19.30
CA SER A 89 9.86 -15.78 18.03
C SER A 89 9.34 -14.84 16.92
N LYS A 90 9.18 -13.55 17.20
CA LYS A 90 8.71 -12.54 16.23
C LYS A 90 9.57 -12.57 14.96
N LYS A 91 10.89 -12.78 15.12
CA LYS A 91 11.82 -12.90 13.99
C LYS A 91 11.50 -14.07 13.06
N LEU A 92 11.06 -15.21 13.62
CA LEU A 92 10.69 -16.38 12.81
C LEU A 92 9.44 -16.09 11.99
N LEU A 93 8.44 -15.44 12.58
CA LEU A 93 7.24 -15.01 11.85
C LEU A 93 7.57 -14.01 10.74
N LEU A 94 8.40 -13.00 11.05
CA LEU A 94 8.87 -12.05 10.05
C LEU A 94 9.58 -12.77 8.90
N GLY A 95 10.52 -13.66 9.22
CA GLY A 95 11.26 -14.43 8.24
C GLY A 95 10.36 -15.33 7.39
N PHE A 96 9.43 -16.06 8.01
CA PHE A 96 8.51 -16.94 7.31
C PHE A 96 7.69 -16.19 6.25
N PHE A 97 7.01 -15.11 6.64
CA PHE A 97 6.18 -14.35 5.70
C PHE A 97 7.02 -13.58 4.68
N ALA A 98 8.15 -12.99 5.08
CA ALA A 98 9.03 -12.31 4.15
C ALA A 98 9.60 -13.28 3.10
N PHE A 99 10.06 -14.47 3.51
CA PHE A 99 10.57 -15.47 2.58
C PHE A 99 9.48 -16.06 1.70
N LEU A 100 8.31 -16.41 2.27
CA LEU A 100 7.17 -16.89 1.49
C LEU A 100 6.79 -15.88 0.40
N GLY A 101 6.63 -14.60 0.76
CA GLY A 101 6.30 -13.57 -0.21
C GLY A 101 7.41 -13.33 -1.23
N SER A 102 8.67 -13.32 -0.80
CA SER A 102 9.81 -13.11 -1.69
C SER A 102 9.98 -14.25 -2.70
N PHE A 103 9.79 -15.51 -2.28
CA PHE A 103 9.87 -16.67 -3.16
C PHE A 103 8.66 -16.77 -4.10
N SER A 104 7.46 -16.43 -3.63
CA SER A 104 6.30 -16.28 -4.52
C SER A 104 6.54 -15.19 -5.56
N THR A 105 7.16 -14.06 -5.16
CA THR A 105 7.56 -13.00 -6.08
C THR A 105 8.62 -13.47 -7.09
N MET A 106 9.64 -14.22 -6.65
CA MET A 106 10.63 -14.82 -7.56
C MET A 106 9.98 -15.81 -8.54
N GLY A 107 8.96 -16.55 -8.08
CA GLY A 107 8.19 -17.46 -8.93
C GLY A 107 7.46 -16.75 -10.07
N LEU A 108 7.20 -15.45 -9.96
CA LEU A 108 6.62 -14.65 -11.06
C LEU A 108 7.54 -14.61 -12.29
N TYR A 109 8.82 -14.96 -12.17
CA TYR A 109 9.71 -15.19 -13.31
C TYR A 109 9.13 -16.21 -14.31
N PHE A 110 8.37 -17.20 -13.83
CA PHE A 110 7.81 -18.25 -14.68
C PHE A 110 6.53 -17.82 -15.41
N LEU A 111 6.05 -16.59 -15.24
CA LEU A 111 4.93 -16.05 -16.03
C LEU A 111 5.33 -15.92 -17.50
N GLU A 112 4.79 -16.81 -18.33
CA GLU A 112 5.07 -16.89 -19.77
C GLU A 112 3.91 -17.61 -20.49
N GLY A 113 3.69 -17.24 -21.74
CA GLY A 113 2.62 -17.79 -22.56
C GLY A 113 1.24 -17.46 -21.97
N ASN A 114 0.54 -18.48 -21.47
CA ASN A 114 -0.87 -18.43 -21.10
C ASN A 114 -1.10 -18.74 -19.60
N ASN A 115 -0.06 -18.77 -18.77
CA ASN A 115 -0.15 -19.22 -17.38
C ASN A 115 -0.63 -18.13 -16.40
N PHE A 116 -1.65 -17.37 -16.77
CA PHE A 116 -2.20 -16.26 -15.96
C PHE A 116 -2.61 -16.70 -14.55
N LEU A 117 -3.14 -17.92 -14.40
CA LEU A 117 -3.57 -18.44 -13.10
C LEU A 117 -2.41 -18.61 -12.11
N LEU A 118 -1.24 -19.07 -12.59
CA LEU A 118 -0.03 -19.14 -11.78
C LEU A 118 0.35 -17.74 -11.29
N GLY A 119 0.31 -16.76 -12.18
CA GLY A 119 0.55 -15.36 -11.87
C GLY A 119 -0.36 -14.80 -10.78
N SER A 120 -1.68 -15.00 -10.93
CA SER A 120 -2.67 -14.56 -9.96
C SER A 120 -2.47 -15.22 -8.59
N ILE A 121 -2.21 -16.53 -8.54
CA ILE A 121 -1.98 -17.25 -7.28
C ILE A 121 -0.72 -16.75 -6.60
N LEU A 122 0.38 -16.62 -7.34
CA LEU A 122 1.66 -16.12 -6.81
C LEU A 122 1.55 -14.68 -6.32
N LEU A 123 0.83 -13.82 -7.05
CA LEU A 123 0.53 -12.45 -6.61
C LEU A 123 -0.26 -12.43 -5.31
N VAL A 124 -1.31 -13.24 -5.20
CA VAL A 124 -2.13 -13.31 -3.99
C VAL A 124 -1.28 -13.75 -2.80
N ILE A 125 -0.48 -14.82 -2.95
CA ILE A 125 0.40 -15.30 -1.88
C ILE A 125 1.44 -14.24 -1.51
N ALA A 126 2.06 -13.61 -2.51
CA ALA A 126 3.08 -12.59 -2.31
C ALA A 126 2.53 -11.36 -1.57
N ASN A 127 1.36 -10.86 -1.98
CA ASN A 127 0.77 -9.68 -1.37
C ASN A 127 0.24 -9.96 0.06
N VAL A 128 -0.39 -11.12 0.29
CA VAL A 128 -0.81 -11.54 1.63
C VAL A 128 0.40 -11.67 2.56
N SER A 129 1.47 -12.30 2.07
CA SER A 129 2.71 -12.48 2.83
C SER A 129 3.42 -11.15 3.09
N PHE A 130 3.40 -10.22 2.13
CA PHE A 130 3.88 -8.86 2.31
C PHE A 130 3.13 -8.16 3.44
N GLY A 131 1.79 -8.13 3.41
CA GLY A 131 0.99 -7.54 4.48
C GLY A 131 1.28 -8.16 5.85
N ALA A 132 1.32 -9.49 5.91
CA ALA A 132 1.64 -10.25 7.12
C ALA A 132 3.02 -9.89 7.68
N SER A 133 4.03 -9.83 6.82
CA SER A 133 5.40 -9.49 7.20
C SER A 133 5.51 -8.06 7.74
N VAL A 134 4.75 -7.11 7.16
CA VAL A 134 4.77 -5.71 7.59
C VAL A 134 4.09 -5.53 8.95
N VAL A 135 3.01 -6.27 9.22
CA VAL A 135 2.39 -6.27 10.55
C VAL A 135 3.39 -6.73 11.63
N VAL A 136 4.10 -7.83 11.37
CA VAL A 136 5.13 -8.32 12.30
C VAL A 136 6.28 -7.31 12.43
N TYR A 137 6.74 -6.76 11.31
CA TYR A 137 7.77 -5.72 11.25
C TYR A 137 7.42 -4.48 12.09
N ASN A 138 6.20 -3.96 11.95
CA ASN A 138 5.74 -2.79 12.69
C ASN A 138 5.66 -3.06 14.19
N SER A 139 5.40 -4.31 14.61
CA SER A 139 5.41 -4.68 16.04
C SER A 139 6.79 -4.47 16.71
N PHE A 140 7.89 -4.56 15.96
CA PHE A 140 9.25 -4.30 16.49
C PHE A 140 9.49 -2.82 16.78
N LEU A 141 8.74 -1.90 16.18
CA LEU A 141 8.91 -0.46 16.41
C LEU A 141 8.71 -0.11 17.89
N ASN A 142 7.74 -0.78 18.54
CA ASN A 142 7.46 -0.64 19.96
C ASN A 142 8.64 -1.05 20.86
N ASP A 143 9.46 -2.00 20.38
CA ASP A 143 10.61 -2.54 21.10
C ASP A 143 11.86 -1.66 20.91
N ILE A 144 12.04 -1.06 19.73
CA ILE A 144 13.28 -0.36 19.36
C ILE A 144 13.22 1.16 19.56
N ALA A 145 12.03 1.72 19.83
CA ALA A 145 11.82 3.16 19.98
C ALA A 145 10.90 3.49 21.16
N GLU A 146 11.32 4.47 21.98
CA GLU A 146 10.47 5.10 22.98
C GLU A 146 9.30 5.81 22.29
N PRO A 147 8.12 5.94 22.93
CA PRO A 147 6.94 6.56 22.32
C PRO A 147 7.21 7.90 21.62
N LYS A 148 8.02 8.77 22.23
CA LYS A 148 8.41 10.08 21.69
C LYS A 148 9.26 10.04 20.42
N ASP A 149 9.98 8.93 20.19
CA ASP A 149 10.92 8.76 19.07
C ASP A 149 10.31 7.92 17.93
N ARG A 150 9.14 7.30 18.12
CA ARG A 150 8.56 6.35 17.16
C ARG A 150 8.28 6.97 15.80
N ASP A 151 7.73 8.17 15.75
CA ASP A 151 7.47 8.85 14.48
C ASP A 151 8.77 9.14 13.72
N LYS A 152 9.79 9.63 14.40
CA LYS A 152 11.11 9.88 13.79
C LYS A 152 11.73 8.60 13.24
N VAL A 153 11.70 7.52 14.01
CA VAL A 153 12.22 6.21 13.58
C VAL A 153 11.42 5.70 12.38
N SER A 154 10.09 5.76 12.45
CA SER A 154 9.19 5.36 11.35
C SER A 154 9.44 6.16 10.07
N SER A 155 9.55 7.49 10.14
CA SER A 155 9.83 8.33 8.97
C SER A 155 11.18 8.03 8.32
N ILE A 156 12.21 7.70 9.10
CA ILE A 156 13.52 7.29 8.55
C ILE A 156 13.42 5.95 7.83
N GLY A 157 12.69 4.98 8.41
CA GLY A 157 12.43 3.68 7.76
C GLY A 157 11.74 3.86 6.41
N TRP A 158 10.65 4.62 6.39
CA TRP A 158 9.94 4.96 5.15
C TRP A 158 10.85 5.62 4.11
N ALA A 159 11.66 6.61 4.49
CA ALA A 159 12.61 7.26 3.58
C ALA A 159 13.63 6.26 2.99
N ILE A 160 14.17 5.36 3.81
CA ILE A 160 15.08 4.30 3.36
C ILE A 160 14.35 3.32 2.42
N GLY A 161 13.08 3.00 2.69
CA GLY A 161 12.24 2.21 1.81
C GLY A 161 12.05 2.83 0.42
N TYR A 162 11.74 4.12 0.34
CA TYR A 162 11.66 4.86 -0.92
C TYR A 162 12.98 4.83 -1.70
N ILE A 163 14.12 5.00 -1.03
CA ILE A 163 15.42 4.90 -1.70
C ILE A 163 15.64 3.47 -2.22
N GLY A 164 15.32 2.45 -1.42
CA GLY A 164 15.44 1.05 -1.85
C GLY A 164 14.59 0.73 -3.08
N GLY A 165 13.32 1.15 -3.06
CA GLY A 165 12.37 0.98 -4.15
C GLY A 165 12.81 1.73 -5.41
N GLY A 166 13.27 2.98 -5.26
CA GLY A 166 13.81 3.77 -6.36
C GLY A 166 15.08 3.19 -6.98
N VAL A 167 16.00 2.64 -6.17
CA VAL A 167 17.26 2.03 -6.66
C VAL A 167 16.97 0.77 -7.47
N ILE A 168 16.16 -0.17 -6.94
CA ILE A 168 15.82 -1.38 -7.69
C ILE A 168 14.99 -1.06 -8.93
N LEU A 169 14.12 -0.05 -8.87
CA LEU A 169 13.37 0.45 -10.02
C LEU A 169 14.31 0.98 -11.10
N LEU A 170 15.31 1.79 -10.73
CA LEU A 170 16.29 2.31 -11.68
C LEU A 170 17.09 1.20 -12.35
N ILE A 171 17.55 0.20 -11.59
CA ILE A 171 18.25 -0.98 -12.15
C ILE A 171 17.37 -1.69 -13.18
N ASN A 172 16.09 -1.87 -12.87
CA ASN A 172 15.13 -2.51 -13.75
C ASN A 172 14.82 -1.71 -15.02
N ILE A 173 14.73 -0.38 -14.91
CA ILE A 173 14.62 0.51 -16.09
C ILE A 173 15.86 0.33 -16.98
N LEU A 174 17.05 0.37 -16.40
CA LEU A 174 18.29 0.25 -17.17
C LEU A 174 18.37 -1.10 -17.90
N LEU A 175 17.94 -2.19 -17.26
CA LEU A 175 17.85 -3.50 -17.91
C LEU A 175 16.82 -3.48 -19.04
N TYR A 176 15.60 -3.00 -18.77
CA TYR A 176 14.52 -3.00 -19.74
C TYR A 176 14.83 -2.13 -20.97
N SER A 177 15.32 -0.92 -20.76
CA SER A 177 15.66 0.01 -21.85
C SER A 177 16.87 -0.43 -22.67
N ASN A 178 17.72 -1.31 -22.14
CA ASN A 178 18.88 -1.86 -22.86
C ASN A 178 18.72 -3.35 -23.19
N ALA A 179 17.49 -3.89 -23.15
CA ALA A 179 17.23 -5.31 -23.35
C ALA A 179 17.80 -5.84 -24.68
N GLU A 180 17.66 -5.08 -25.76
CA GLU A 180 18.23 -5.43 -27.08
C GLU A 180 19.76 -5.55 -27.05
N HIS A 181 20.44 -4.66 -26.30
CA HIS A 181 21.90 -4.72 -26.15
C HIS A 181 22.36 -5.98 -25.41
N PHE A 182 21.54 -6.48 -24.49
CA PHE A 182 21.79 -7.73 -23.77
C PHE A 182 21.25 -8.98 -24.49
N HIS A 183 20.72 -8.83 -25.71
CA HIS A 183 20.10 -9.91 -26.49
C HIS A 183 18.97 -10.65 -25.75
N ILE A 184 18.23 -9.93 -24.90
CA ILE A 184 17.04 -10.45 -24.18
C ILE A 184 15.78 -9.77 -24.70
N SER A 185 14.64 -10.47 -24.65
CA SER A 185 13.36 -9.87 -25.04
C SER A 185 12.86 -8.89 -23.98
N ALA A 186 11.95 -7.99 -24.36
CA ALA A 186 11.27 -7.10 -23.42
C ALA A 186 10.48 -7.90 -22.35
N SER A 187 9.92 -9.05 -22.74
CA SER A 187 9.24 -9.98 -21.83
C SER A 187 10.22 -10.54 -20.79
N ASP A 188 11.41 -10.98 -21.22
CA ASP A 188 12.44 -11.49 -20.33
C ASP A 188 12.94 -10.42 -19.37
N ALA A 189 13.13 -9.18 -19.84
CA ALA A 189 13.51 -8.07 -18.98
C ALA A 189 12.48 -7.82 -17.86
N ILE A 190 11.18 -7.87 -18.18
CA ILE A 190 10.10 -7.76 -17.18
C ILE A 190 10.16 -8.93 -16.18
N ARG A 191 10.31 -10.17 -16.66
CA ARG A 191 10.38 -11.37 -15.81
C ARG A 191 11.61 -11.35 -14.90
N ILE A 192 12.77 -10.96 -15.43
CA ILE A 192 13.99 -10.74 -14.64
C ILE A 192 13.74 -9.66 -13.60
N GLY A 193 12.97 -8.62 -13.94
CA GLY A 193 12.64 -7.57 -12.99
C GLY A 193 11.76 -8.05 -11.84
N LEU A 194 10.71 -8.81 -12.13
CA LEU A 194 9.87 -9.46 -11.11
C LEU A 194 10.71 -10.40 -10.22
N PHE A 195 11.61 -11.18 -10.82
CA PHE A 195 12.55 -12.02 -10.07
C PHE A 195 13.45 -11.18 -9.16
N SER A 196 14.03 -10.11 -9.69
CA SER A 196 14.95 -9.23 -8.96
C SER A 196 14.28 -8.60 -7.74
N ALA A 197 12.99 -8.26 -7.82
CA ALA A 197 12.23 -7.72 -6.70
C ALA A 197 12.09 -8.73 -5.55
N GLY A 198 11.76 -9.98 -5.88
CA GLY A 198 11.68 -11.06 -4.89
C GLY A 198 13.06 -11.40 -4.32
N PHE A 199 14.09 -11.49 -5.17
CA PHE A 199 15.45 -11.75 -4.74
C PHE A 199 16.00 -10.65 -3.82
N TRP A 200 15.76 -9.39 -4.17
CA TRP A 200 16.10 -8.22 -3.35
C TRP A 200 15.43 -8.30 -1.98
N TRP A 201 14.13 -8.56 -1.95
CA TRP A 201 13.39 -8.70 -0.70
C TRP A 201 13.94 -9.85 0.15
N ALA A 202 14.22 -11.01 -0.43
CA ALA A 202 14.79 -12.17 0.28
C ALA A 202 16.18 -11.86 0.88
N VAL A 203 17.09 -11.33 0.06
CA VAL A 203 18.48 -11.07 0.46
C VAL A 203 18.53 -10.00 1.54
N PHE A 204 17.84 -8.87 1.36
CA PHE A 204 17.89 -7.78 2.33
C PHE A 204 17.11 -8.08 3.60
N THR A 205 16.14 -9.00 3.59
CA THR A 205 15.48 -9.52 4.80
C THR A 205 16.44 -10.23 5.75
N LEU A 206 17.58 -10.75 5.27
CA LEU A 206 18.61 -11.34 6.14
C LEU A 206 19.18 -10.32 7.15
N VAL A 207 19.20 -9.04 6.81
CA VAL A 207 19.71 -7.96 7.68
C VAL A 207 18.84 -7.78 8.95
N PRO A 208 17.52 -7.52 8.86
CA PRO A 208 16.65 -7.48 10.03
C PRO A 208 16.67 -8.80 10.79
N LEU A 209 16.67 -9.96 10.12
CA LEU A 209 16.75 -11.26 10.81
C LEU A 209 18.05 -11.46 11.59
N LYS A 210 19.14 -10.79 11.21
CA LYS A 210 20.40 -10.82 11.98
C LYS A 210 20.44 -9.78 13.10
N LEU A 211 19.93 -8.58 12.84
CA LEU A 211 20.10 -7.42 13.72
C LEU A 211 18.97 -7.24 14.74
N LEU A 212 17.74 -7.62 14.41
CA LEU A 212 16.62 -7.60 15.35
C LEU A 212 16.80 -8.70 16.40
N LYS A 213 16.26 -8.45 17.58
CA LYS A 213 16.28 -9.39 18.70
C LYS A 213 14.87 -9.71 19.13
N ASP A 214 14.61 -11.00 19.34
CA ASP A 214 13.41 -11.41 20.04
C ASP A 214 13.54 -11.02 21.51
N ARG A 215 12.51 -10.39 22.06
CA ARG A 215 12.42 -10.05 23.47
C ARG A 215 11.39 -10.96 24.13
N LYS A 216 11.73 -11.51 25.29
CA LYS A 216 10.76 -12.24 26.12
C LYS A 216 9.78 -11.21 26.68
N ASN A 217 8.52 -11.30 26.29
CA ASN A 217 7.46 -10.66 27.06
C ASN A 217 7.25 -11.51 28.32
N ASP A 218 7.63 -10.99 29.49
CA ASP A 218 7.36 -11.58 30.82
C ASP A 218 5.89 -11.47 31.25
N LEU A 219 4.97 -11.25 30.30
CA LEU A 219 3.54 -11.25 30.56
C LEU A 219 3.06 -12.69 30.74
N ASN A 220 3.20 -13.19 31.98
CA ASN A 220 2.44 -14.33 32.50
C ASN A 220 0.94 -14.01 32.43
N ARG A 221 0.30 -14.28 31.30
CA ARG A 221 -1.16 -14.39 31.18
C ARG A 221 -1.48 -15.69 30.44
N GLY A 222 -2.17 -16.58 31.15
CA GLY A 222 -2.26 -18.01 30.87
C GLY A 222 -2.76 -18.43 29.47
N ASP A 223 -2.33 -19.64 29.12
CA ASP A 223 -2.41 -20.38 27.86
C ASP A 223 -3.81 -20.64 27.25
N GLN A 224 -4.89 -19.97 27.65
CA GLN A 224 -6.24 -20.33 27.18
C GLN A 224 -7.09 -19.21 26.58
N SER A 225 -6.53 -18.05 26.26
CA SER A 225 -7.32 -16.98 25.61
C SER A 225 -6.46 -16.03 24.77
N VAL A 226 -5.47 -16.51 24.02
CA VAL A 226 -4.78 -15.64 23.04
C VAL A 226 -5.72 -15.26 21.90
N PHE A 227 -6.51 -16.23 21.41
CA PHE A 227 -7.55 -16.02 20.39
C PHE A 227 -8.68 -15.11 20.89
N ILE A 228 -9.30 -15.48 22.01
CA ILE A 228 -10.39 -14.69 22.60
C ILE A 228 -9.85 -13.36 23.11
N GLY A 229 -8.63 -13.27 23.62
CA GLY A 229 -8.05 -12.03 24.17
C GLY A 229 -7.69 -11.00 23.09
N GLY A 230 -7.15 -11.44 21.95
CA GLY A 230 -6.88 -10.59 20.78
C GLY A 230 -8.16 -10.09 20.10
N LEU A 231 -9.12 -11.00 19.85
CA LEU A 231 -10.43 -10.64 19.27
C LEU A 231 -11.31 -9.84 20.25
N LYS A 232 -11.40 -10.24 21.52
CA LYS A 232 -12.14 -9.48 22.56
C LYS A 232 -11.44 -8.17 22.88
N GLY A 233 -10.12 -8.09 22.72
CA GLY A 233 -9.32 -6.88 22.72
C GLY A 233 -9.63 -5.99 21.52
N LEU A 234 -9.77 -6.51 20.30
CA LEU A 234 -10.20 -5.76 19.10
C LEU A 234 -11.69 -5.36 19.15
N ILE A 235 -12.54 -6.13 19.84
CA ILE A 235 -13.96 -5.85 20.04
C ILE A 235 -14.18 -4.84 21.18
N SER A 236 -13.44 -4.93 22.29
CA SER A 236 -13.44 -3.89 23.34
C SER A 236 -12.80 -2.60 22.82
N SER A 237 -11.66 -2.77 22.12
CA SER A 237 -11.23 -2.10 20.89
C SER A 237 -12.17 -1.08 20.28
N THR A 238 -12.99 -1.64 19.40
CA THR A 238 -14.00 -0.96 18.59
C THR A 238 -15.08 -0.32 19.46
N LYS A 239 -15.48 -0.93 20.58
CA LYS A 239 -16.44 -0.31 21.52
C LYS A 239 -15.94 1.02 22.10
N ASP A 240 -14.63 1.18 22.30
CA ASP A 240 -14.06 2.44 22.78
C ASP A 240 -13.92 3.48 21.66
N ILE A 241 -13.57 3.08 20.43
CA ILE A 241 -13.57 4.00 19.28
C ILE A 241 -14.97 4.57 19.02
N ILE A 242 -16.01 3.75 19.17
CA ILE A 242 -17.41 4.19 19.03
C ILE A 242 -17.78 5.29 20.04
N LYS A 243 -17.11 5.35 21.20
CA LYS A 243 -17.31 6.45 22.18
C LYS A 243 -16.74 7.78 21.71
N HIS A 244 -15.87 7.77 20.69
CA HIS A 244 -15.28 8.96 20.08
C HIS A 244 -15.81 9.13 18.64
N PRO A 245 -17.03 9.65 18.48
CA PRO A 245 -17.72 9.66 17.19
C PRO A 245 -16.97 10.46 16.11
N GLN A 246 -16.22 11.50 16.48
CA GLN A 246 -15.42 12.28 15.53
C GLN A 246 -14.19 11.50 15.05
N THR A 247 -13.53 10.74 15.93
CA THR A 247 -12.41 9.87 15.57
C THR A 247 -12.87 8.74 14.66
N LEU A 248 -14.02 8.12 14.97
CA LEU A 248 -14.63 7.11 14.12
C LEU A 248 -15.04 7.68 12.75
N LEU A 249 -15.67 8.86 12.72
CA LEU A 249 -16.05 9.52 11.48
C LEU A 249 -14.84 9.82 10.60
N PHE A 250 -13.74 10.30 11.19
CA PHE A 250 -12.49 10.48 10.46
C PHE A 250 -11.94 9.16 9.93
N LEU A 251 -11.93 8.09 10.72
CA LEU A 251 -11.46 6.78 10.28
C LEU A 251 -12.29 6.27 9.10
N ILE A 252 -13.62 6.39 9.15
CA ILE A 252 -14.49 5.99 8.04
C ILE A 252 -14.21 6.87 6.80
N ALA A 253 -14.07 8.19 6.97
CA ALA A 253 -13.68 9.06 5.87
C ALA A 253 -12.35 8.62 5.25
N TYR A 254 -11.34 8.38 6.09
CA TYR A 254 -10.01 7.90 5.70
C TYR A 254 -10.08 6.59 4.93
N LEU A 255 -10.84 5.62 5.42
CA LEU A 255 -11.05 4.34 4.76
C LEU A 255 -11.49 4.51 3.30
N PHE A 256 -12.47 5.37 3.04
CA PHE A 256 -12.96 5.61 1.67
C PHE A 256 -11.91 6.30 0.80
N TYR A 257 -11.43 7.50 1.18
CA TYR A 257 -10.55 8.22 0.27
C TYR A 257 -9.16 7.57 0.15
N ASN A 258 -8.65 6.91 1.20
CA ASN A 258 -7.39 6.19 1.13
C ASN A 258 -7.48 5.00 0.19
N ASP A 259 -8.57 4.24 0.24
CA ASP A 259 -8.81 3.15 -0.71
C ASP A 259 -8.92 3.67 -2.15
N GLY A 260 -9.55 4.83 -2.37
CA GLY A 260 -9.52 5.52 -3.66
C GLY A 260 -8.10 5.87 -4.12
N ILE A 261 -7.24 6.40 -3.23
CA ILE A 261 -5.83 6.71 -3.53
C ILE A 261 -5.06 5.44 -3.88
N GLN A 262 -5.19 4.38 -3.08
CA GLN A 262 -4.48 3.10 -3.30
C GLN A 262 -4.94 2.44 -4.61
N ALA A 263 -6.22 2.53 -4.95
CA ALA A 263 -6.73 2.07 -6.22
C ALA A 263 -6.10 2.81 -7.39
N VAL A 264 -6.02 4.15 -7.35
CA VAL A 264 -5.34 4.92 -8.41
C VAL A 264 -3.88 4.48 -8.56
N ILE A 265 -3.15 4.30 -7.45
CA ILE A 265 -1.76 3.82 -7.48
C ILE A 265 -1.68 2.46 -8.19
N ALA A 266 -2.52 1.51 -7.80
CA ALA A 266 -2.51 0.15 -8.32
C ALA A 266 -2.85 0.06 -9.81
N VAL A 267 -3.79 0.89 -10.30
CA VAL A 267 -4.29 0.80 -11.68
C VAL A 267 -3.61 1.77 -12.66
N SER A 268 -2.86 2.75 -12.14
CA SER A 268 -2.22 3.80 -12.96
C SER A 268 -1.34 3.25 -14.08
N GLY A 269 -0.57 2.19 -13.82
CA GLY A 269 0.29 1.55 -14.82
C GLY A 269 -0.51 0.87 -15.94
N GLN A 270 -1.60 0.16 -15.61
CA GLN A 270 -2.48 -0.44 -16.61
C GLN A 270 -3.20 0.63 -17.43
N PHE A 271 -3.72 1.68 -16.78
CA PHE A 271 -4.35 2.80 -17.48
C PHE A 271 -3.37 3.46 -18.46
N ALA A 272 -2.15 3.77 -18.04
CA ALA A 272 -1.13 4.33 -18.91
C ALA A 272 -0.80 3.42 -20.11
N LYS A 273 -0.70 2.11 -19.88
CA LYS A 273 -0.35 1.15 -20.93
C LYS A 273 -1.48 0.90 -21.93
N PHE A 274 -2.68 0.61 -21.44
CA PHE A 274 -3.78 0.10 -22.26
C PHE A 274 -4.74 1.19 -22.74
N GLU A 275 -4.91 2.28 -21.99
CA GLU A 275 -5.78 3.39 -22.42
C GLU A 275 -5.01 4.46 -23.20
N ILE A 276 -3.81 4.83 -22.72
CA ILE A 276 -2.99 5.88 -23.37
C ILE A 276 -2.00 5.29 -24.39
N GLY A 277 -1.68 4.00 -24.29
CA GLY A 277 -0.75 3.32 -25.20
C GLY A 277 0.73 3.58 -24.89
N MET A 278 1.05 4.02 -23.66
CA MET A 278 2.42 4.38 -23.28
C MET A 278 3.36 3.18 -23.26
N ASP A 279 4.63 3.41 -23.59
CA ASP A 279 5.67 2.41 -23.37
C ASP A 279 5.97 2.24 -21.88
N ILE A 280 6.34 1.02 -21.46
CA ILE A 280 6.63 0.74 -20.06
C ILE A 280 7.86 1.52 -19.58
N THR A 281 8.82 1.86 -20.45
CA THR A 281 9.95 2.73 -20.11
C THR A 281 9.47 4.10 -19.63
N SER A 282 8.52 4.70 -20.34
CA SER A 282 7.93 5.99 -19.97
C SER A 282 7.11 5.90 -18.70
N ILE A 283 6.27 4.86 -18.56
CA ILE A 283 5.49 4.59 -17.35
C ILE A 283 6.43 4.49 -16.14
N THR A 284 7.54 3.76 -16.28
CA THR A 284 8.49 3.54 -15.20
C THR A 284 9.24 4.81 -14.81
N LYS A 285 9.62 5.66 -15.78
CA LYS A 285 10.19 6.99 -15.53
C LYS A 285 9.21 7.88 -14.75
N ILE A 286 7.93 7.85 -15.10
CA ILE A 286 6.88 8.60 -14.41
C ILE A 286 6.74 8.11 -12.97
N ILE A 287 6.67 6.80 -12.73
CA ILE A 287 6.56 6.23 -11.37
C ILE A 287 7.78 6.59 -10.52
N LEU A 288 8.99 6.58 -11.11
CA LEU A 288 10.21 7.03 -10.43
C LEU A 288 10.11 8.51 -10.06
N MET A 289 9.69 9.37 -10.99
CA MET A 289 9.47 10.80 -10.76
C MET A 289 8.43 11.05 -9.66
N VAL A 290 7.30 10.34 -9.68
CA VAL A 290 6.22 10.47 -8.70
C VAL A 290 6.74 10.27 -7.27
N GLN A 291 7.66 9.33 -7.04
CA GLN A 291 8.26 9.11 -5.72
C GLN A 291 9.02 10.34 -5.20
N PHE A 292 9.81 11.00 -6.05
CA PHE A 292 10.53 12.21 -5.66
C PHE A 292 9.60 13.41 -5.49
N ILE A 293 8.63 13.60 -6.39
CA ILE A 293 7.70 14.71 -6.32
C ILE A 293 6.76 14.59 -5.12
N ALA A 294 6.37 13.37 -4.74
CA ALA A 294 5.53 13.13 -3.57
C ALA A 294 6.17 13.64 -2.27
N PHE A 295 7.49 13.54 -2.13
CA PHE A 295 8.21 14.15 -1.02
C PHE A 295 8.00 15.66 -0.97
N PHE A 296 8.20 16.37 -2.09
CA PHE A 296 7.96 17.81 -2.17
C PHE A 296 6.47 18.17 -1.99
N GLY A 297 5.57 17.32 -2.47
CA GLY A 297 4.13 17.42 -2.24
C GLY A 297 3.77 17.44 -0.75
N SER A 298 4.37 16.53 0.04
CA SER A 298 4.18 16.50 1.50
C SER A 298 4.61 17.81 2.18
N LEU A 299 5.73 18.40 1.74
CA LEU A 299 6.22 19.69 2.24
C LEU A 299 5.30 20.84 1.82
N LEU A 300 4.84 20.84 0.57
CA LEU A 300 3.90 21.84 0.06
C LEU A 300 2.61 21.82 0.88
N PHE A 301 2.01 20.65 1.06
CA PHE A 301 0.77 20.50 1.83
C PHE A 301 0.95 20.79 3.32
N MET A 302 2.16 20.62 3.88
CA MET A 302 2.48 21.12 5.21
C MET A 302 2.39 22.66 5.28
N VAL A 303 2.83 23.38 4.23
CA VAL A 303 2.70 24.84 4.16
C VAL A 303 1.24 25.26 3.95
N VAL A 304 0.48 24.55 3.12
CA VAL A 304 -0.95 24.80 2.92
C VAL A 304 -1.71 24.62 4.25
N ALA A 305 -1.43 23.54 4.98
CA ALA A 305 -2.05 23.26 6.29
C ALA A 305 -1.73 24.30 7.36
N LYS A 306 -0.54 24.93 7.30
CA LYS A 306 -0.20 26.06 8.19
C LYS A 306 -1.01 27.33 7.88
N LYS A 307 -1.44 27.52 6.62
CA LYS A 307 -2.21 28.70 6.19
C LYS A 307 -3.71 28.52 6.34
N THR A 308 -4.22 27.30 6.22
CA THR A 308 -5.64 26.98 6.42
C THR A 308 -5.82 26.28 7.77
N ASP A 309 -5.74 24.95 7.74
CA ASP A 309 -5.81 23.97 8.81
C ASP A 309 -5.66 22.59 8.14
N THR A 310 -5.35 21.55 8.94
CA THR A 310 -5.10 20.20 8.43
C THR A 310 -6.33 19.59 7.73
N LYS A 311 -7.54 19.78 8.29
CA LYS A 311 -8.78 19.24 7.69
C LYS A 311 -9.04 19.89 6.32
N SER A 312 -9.00 21.22 6.23
CA SER A 312 -9.23 21.93 4.97
C SER A 312 -8.20 21.58 3.90
N SER A 313 -6.95 21.33 4.29
CA SER A 313 -5.91 20.89 3.36
C SER A 313 -6.19 19.50 2.78
N ILE A 314 -6.71 18.56 3.58
CA ILE A 314 -7.15 17.25 3.09
C ILE A 314 -8.35 17.43 2.14
N ILE A 315 -9.32 18.29 2.48
CA ILE A 315 -10.46 18.61 1.60
C ILE A 315 -10.00 19.14 0.24
N ILE A 316 -9.05 20.08 0.20
CA ILE A 316 -8.46 20.59 -1.04
C ILE A 316 -7.85 19.45 -1.85
N SER A 317 -7.11 18.56 -1.18
CA SER A 317 -6.55 17.38 -1.83
C SER A 317 -7.62 16.48 -2.46
N LEU A 318 -8.74 16.23 -1.78
CA LEU A 318 -9.84 15.41 -2.32
C LEU A 318 -10.50 16.06 -3.52
N PHE A 319 -10.65 17.38 -3.53
CA PHE A 319 -11.12 18.10 -4.73
C PHE A 319 -10.16 17.93 -5.91
N ILE A 320 -8.85 17.96 -5.67
CA ILE A 320 -7.86 17.73 -6.74
C ILE A 320 -7.96 16.28 -7.24
N TRP A 321 -8.11 15.28 -6.36
CA TRP A 321 -8.32 13.89 -6.77
C TRP A 321 -9.56 13.72 -7.66
N ILE A 322 -10.68 14.36 -7.29
CA ILE A 322 -11.91 14.35 -8.09
C ILE A 322 -11.67 15.01 -9.45
N ALA A 323 -11.02 16.18 -9.48
CA ALA A 323 -10.70 16.89 -10.72
C ALA A 323 -9.78 16.08 -11.65
N VAL A 324 -8.79 15.39 -11.08
CA VAL A 324 -7.89 14.48 -11.79
C VAL A 324 -8.68 13.37 -12.48
N ILE A 325 -9.62 12.72 -11.77
CA ILE A 325 -10.42 11.64 -12.37
C ILE A 325 -11.32 12.18 -13.50
N PHE A 326 -11.96 13.34 -13.31
CA PHE A 326 -12.73 13.97 -14.38
C PHE A 326 -11.87 14.30 -15.59
N TYR A 327 -10.64 14.76 -15.38
CA TYR A 327 -9.70 15.04 -16.46
C TYR A 327 -9.28 13.75 -17.20
N CYS A 328 -8.98 12.67 -16.46
CA CYS A 328 -8.71 11.35 -17.02
C CYS A 328 -9.85 10.87 -17.93
N PHE A 329 -11.10 11.08 -17.50
CA PHE A 329 -12.27 10.62 -18.23
C PHE A 329 -12.47 11.41 -19.54
N TYR A 330 -12.50 12.74 -19.47
CA TYR A 330 -12.91 13.59 -20.59
C TYR A 330 -11.79 14.01 -21.53
N PHE A 331 -10.58 14.26 -21.03
CA PHE A 331 -9.57 15.04 -21.76
C PHE A 331 -8.25 14.32 -21.98
N LEU A 332 -7.88 13.42 -21.08
CA LEU A 332 -6.57 12.76 -21.12
C LEU A 332 -6.45 11.84 -22.33
N THR A 333 -5.58 12.18 -23.28
CA THR A 333 -5.38 11.43 -24.52
C THR A 333 -3.91 11.20 -24.86
N THR A 334 -3.01 12.05 -24.38
CA THR A 334 -1.60 12.00 -24.74
C THR A 334 -0.70 11.61 -23.57
N GLU A 335 0.49 11.09 -23.88
CA GLU A 335 1.54 10.78 -22.90
C GLU A 335 2.00 12.03 -22.13
N MET A 336 2.07 13.20 -22.78
CA MET A 336 2.46 14.44 -22.13
C MET A 336 1.42 14.91 -21.10
N GLU A 337 0.13 14.79 -21.43
CA GLU A 337 -0.94 15.07 -20.47
C GLU A 337 -0.89 14.10 -19.28
N PHE A 338 -0.60 12.82 -19.53
CA PHE A 338 -0.42 11.82 -18.47
C PHE A 338 0.76 12.18 -17.56
N PHE A 339 1.88 12.63 -18.14
CA PHE A 339 3.05 13.10 -17.39
C PHE A 339 2.73 14.29 -16.48
N ILE A 340 2.05 15.32 -17.00
CA ILE A 340 1.63 16.50 -16.22
C ILE A 340 0.68 16.07 -15.09
N LEU A 341 -0.27 15.19 -15.40
CA LEU A 341 -1.23 14.70 -14.41
C LEU A 341 -0.55 13.88 -13.32
N ALA A 342 0.47 13.09 -13.65
CA ALA A 342 1.27 12.36 -12.68
C ALA A 342 2.03 13.27 -11.72
N ILE A 343 2.51 14.45 -12.17
CA ILE A 343 3.08 15.48 -11.28
C ILE A 343 2.03 15.98 -10.29
N VAL A 344 0.82 16.30 -10.78
CA VAL A 344 -0.29 16.76 -9.92
C VAL A 344 -0.66 15.69 -8.90
N ILE A 345 -0.83 14.44 -9.34
CA ILE A 345 -1.11 13.30 -8.47
C ILE A 345 0.00 13.14 -7.43
N ALA A 346 1.27 13.21 -7.82
CA ALA A 346 2.39 13.06 -6.89
C ALA A 346 2.39 14.14 -5.80
N LEU A 347 2.17 15.40 -6.17
CA LEU A 347 2.09 16.52 -5.22
C LEU A 347 0.98 16.31 -4.19
N VAL A 348 -0.18 15.83 -4.64
CA VAL A 348 -1.34 15.59 -3.77
C VAL A 348 -1.14 14.34 -2.92
N LEU A 349 -0.65 13.24 -3.52
CA LEU A 349 -0.47 11.94 -2.88
C LEU A 349 0.33 12.03 -1.57
N GLY A 350 1.52 12.66 -1.62
CA GLY A 350 2.37 12.82 -0.44
C GLY A 350 1.75 13.75 0.61
N GLY A 351 0.98 14.76 0.16
CA GLY A 351 0.25 15.68 1.02
C GLY A 351 -0.90 15.03 1.76
N SER A 352 -1.77 14.29 1.06
CA SER A 352 -2.94 13.63 1.64
C SER A 352 -2.53 12.69 2.77
N GLN A 353 -1.57 11.79 2.51
CA GLN A 353 -1.18 10.77 3.49
C GLN A 353 -0.53 11.37 4.73
N ALA A 354 0.38 12.33 4.57
CA ALA A 354 1.04 12.99 5.68
C ALA A 354 0.07 13.80 6.55
N LEU A 355 -0.85 14.54 5.92
CA LEU A 355 -1.85 15.33 6.64
C LEU A 355 -2.91 14.46 7.31
N SER A 356 -3.35 13.36 6.68
CA SER A 356 -4.30 12.42 7.28
C SER A 356 -3.73 11.78 8.54
N ARG A 357 -2.46 11.35 8.53
CA ARG A 357 -1.78 10.83 9.72
C ARG A 357 -1.69 11.88 10.83
N SER A 358 -1.38 13.13 10.48
CA SER A 358 -1.31 14.26 11.42
C SER A 358 -2.69 14.65 11.99
N LEU A 359 -3.74 14.66 11.17
CA LEU A 359 -5.10 14.91 11.65
C LEU A 359 -5.55 13.79 12.58
N PHE A 360 -5.25 12.54 12.23
CA PHE A 360 -5.60 11.40 13.07
C PHE A 360 -4.94 11.48 14.44
N SER A 361 -3.64 11.79 14.53
CA SER A 361 -2.93 11.87 15.81
C SER A 361 -3.58 12.85 16.79
N ASN A 362 -4.17 13.93 16.28
CA ASN A 362 -4.88 14.95 17.05
C ASN A 362 -6.28 14.51 17.52
N LEU A 363 -6.81 13.42 16.97
CA LEU A 363 -8.13 12.86 17.30
C LEU A 363 -8.01 11.61 18.18
N ILE A 364 -6.83 11.32 18.73
CA ILE A 364 -6.61 10.17 19.59
C ILE A 364 -6.73 10.57 21.08
N PRO A 365 -7.45 9.78 21.91
CA PRO A 365 -7.42 9.93 23.36
C PRO A 365 -6.00 9.80 23.92
N VAL A 366 -5.64 10.74 24.79
CA VAL A 366 -4.32 10.75 25.46
C VAL A 366 -4.09 9.43 26.20
N GLY A 367 -2.96 8.79 25.94
CA GLY A 367 -2.58 7.50 26.52
C GLY A 367 -3.13 6.28 25.77
N GLN A 368 -3.83 6.47 24.64
CA GLN A 368 -4.33 5.40 23.77
C GLN A 368 -3.77 5.45 22.33
N GLU A 369 -2.69 6.20 22.12
CA GLU A 369 -2.05 6.46 20.82
C GLU A 369 -1.73 5.17 20.06
N ALA A 370 -1.02 4.25 20.71
CA ALA A 370 -0.62 2.99 20.08
C ALA A 370 -1.83 2.17 19.60
N ARG A 371 -2.91 2.15 20.39
CA ARG A 371 -4.12 1.39 20.08
C ARG A 371 -4.86 1.97 18.88
N PHE A 372 -5.08 3.28 18.87
CA PHE A 372 -5.79 3.95 17.77
C PHE A 372 -4.94 3.97 16.49
N PHE A 373 -3.63 4.15 16.58
CA PHE A 373 -2.74 4.04 15.42
C PHE A 373 -2.74 2.63 14.82
N SER A 374 -2.87 1.57 15.62
CA SER A 374 -3.06 0.23 15.07
C SER A 374 -4.34 0.12 14.23
N PHE A 375 -5.44 0.78 14.61
CA PHE A 375 -6.65 0.83 13.76
C PHE A 375 -6.41 1.61 12.48
N TYR A 376 -5.69 2.72 12.54
CA TYR A 376 -5.36 3.52 11.35
C TYR A 376 -4.50 2.71 10.37
N GLU A 377 -3.48 1.99 10.85
CA GLU A 377 -2.64 1.12 10.01
C GLU A 377 -3.42 -0.07 9.41
N VAL A 378 -4.31 -0.69 10.19
CA VAL A 378 -5.21 -1.74 9.68
C VAL A 378 -6.20 -1.16 8.66
N SER A 379 -6.67 0.07 8.86
CA SER A 379 -7.52 0.80 7.90
C SER A 379 -6.75 1.19 6.64
N ASP A 380 -5.47 1.49 6.78
CA ASP A 380 -4.62 1.87 5.64
C ASP A 380 -4.42 0.70 4.67
N ARG A 381 -4.22 -0.50 5.23
CA ARG A 381 -3.84 -1.69 4.44
C ARG A 381 -4.94 -2.73 4.27
N GLY A 382 -5.77 -2.93 5.29
CA GLY A 382 -6.73 -4.04 5.36
C GLY A 382 -8.06 -3.78 4.65
N THR A 383 -8.38 -2.53 4.32
CA THR A 383 -9.66 -2.18 3.66
C THR A 383 -9.49 -1.69 2.23
N SER A 384 -8.25 -1.57 1.77
CA SER A 384 -7.92 -1.02 0.44
C SER A 384 -8.18 -2.01 -0.72
N TRP A 385 -9.26 -2.80 -0.61
CA TRP A 385 -9.69 -3.80 -1.59
C TRP A 385 -10.89 -3.35 -2.41
N LEU A 386 -11.72 -2.45 -1.87
CA LEU A 386 -12.97 -2.01 -2.48
C LEU A 386 -12.70 -1.19 -3.76
N GLY A 387 -11.70 -0.32 -3.74
CA GLY A 387 -11.31 0.53 -4.86
C GLY A 387 -10.87 -0.27 -6.08
N PRO A 388 -9.83 -1.13 -5.97
CA PRO A 388 -9.44 -2.00 -7.08
C PRO A 388 -10.56 -2.96 -7.51
N PHE A 389 -11.45 -3.37 -6.59
CA PHE A 389 -12.58 -4.25 -6.90
C PHE A 389 -13.63 -3.53 -7.76
N LEU A 390 -14.05 -2.33 -7.36
CA LEU A 390 -15.01 -1.54 -8.12
C LEU A 390 -14.42 -1.07 -9.45
N PHE A 391 -13.11 -0.78 -9.50
CA PHE A 391 -12.42 -0.51 -10.75
C PHE A 391 -12.44 -1.73 -11.67
N GLY A 392 -12.05 -2.91 -11.15
CA GLY A 392 -12.09 -4.16 -11.91
C GLY A 392 -13.48 -4.53 -12.39
N LEU A 393 -14.52 -4.29 -11.57
CA LEU A 393 -15.92 -4.46 -11.94
C LEU A 393 -16.35 -3.47 -13.02
N GLY A 394 -15.96 -2.21 -12.91
CA GLY A 394 -16.18 -1.22 -13.96
C GLY A 394 -15.54 -1.66 -15.28
N LEU A 395 -14.29 -2.12 -15.24
CA LEU A 395 -13.57 -2.61 -16.42
C LEU A 395 -14.19 -3.89 -16.99
N GLN A 396 -14.61 -4.83 -16.12
CA GLN A 396 -15.31 -6.05 -16.49
C GLN A 396 -16.63 -5.78 -17.23
N LEU A 397 -17.37 -4.76 -16.80
CA LEU A 397 -18.70 -4.46 -17.34
C LEU A 397 -18.64 -3.55 -18.58
N THR A 398 -17.63 -2.68 -18.67
CA THR A 398 -17.55 -1.65 -19.72
C THR A 398 -16.48 -1.92 -20.76
N HIS A 399 -15.53 -2.81 -20.47
CA HIS A 399 -14.33 -3.08 -21.27
C HIS A 399 -13.51 -1.81 -21.58
N SER A 400 -13.60 -0.78 -20.72
CA SER A 400 -12.95 0.50 -20.90
C SER A 400 -12.37 1.04 -19.60
N TYR A 401 -11.08 1.40 -19.63
CA TYR A 401 -10.40 2.02 -18.49
C TYR A 401 -10.97 3.39 -18.16
N ARG A 402 -11.40 4.16 -19.17
CA ARG A 402 -12.07 5.47 -18.95
C ARG A 402 -13.32 5.32 -18.12
N TYR A 403 -14.20 4.38 -18.44
CA TYR A 403 -15.41 4.20 -17.63
C TYR A 403 -15.09 3.56 -16.28
N ALA A 404 -14.12 2.64 -16.23
CA ALA A 404 -13.68 2.02 -14.98
C ALA A 404 -13.15 3.04 -13.96
N ILE A 405 -12.39 4.06 -14.39
CA ILE A 405 -11.81 5.05 -13.46
C ILE A 405 -12.87 5.92 -12.77
N LEU A 406 -14.06 6.09 -13.36
CA LEU A 406 -15.17 6.81 -12.73
C LEU A 406 -15.69 6.11 -11.47
N SER A 407 -15.52 4.79 -11.36
CA SER A 407 -15.86 4.06 -10.14
C SER A 407 -15.10 4.57 -8.91
N LEU A 408 -13.89 5.13 -9.13
CA LEU A 408 -13.06 5.68 -8.07
C LEU A 408 -13.60 7.01 -7.50
N LEU A 409 -14.44 7.75 -8.25
CA LEU A 409 -15.06 8.99 -7.77
C LEU A 409 -15.91 8.75 -6.52
N ILE A 410 -16.56 7.59 -6.43
CA ILE A 410 -17.43 7.24 -5.29
C ILE A 410 -16.65 7.33 -3.98
N PHE A 411 -15.41 6.84 -3.96
CA PHE A 411 -14.54 6.87 -2.79
C PHE A 411 -14.13 8.28 -2.38
N PHE A 412 -13.74 9.12 -3.34
CA PHE A 412 -13.35 10.50 -3.06
C PHE A 412 -14.55 11.35 -2.64
N ILE A 413 -15.71 11.16 -3.27
CA ILE A 413 -16.95 11.89 -2.93
C ILE A 413 -17.45 11.49 -1.54
N ILE A 414 -17.52 10.19 -1.23
CA ILE A 414 -17.94 9.72 0.11
C ILE A 414 -16.93 10.20 1.16
N GLY A 415 -15.62 10.04 0.91
CA GLY A 415 -14.57 10.52 1.80
C GLY A 415 -14.67 12.03 2.05
N LEU A 416 -14.92 12.82 1.00
CA LEU A 416 -15.10 14.27 1.09
C LEU A 416 -16.35 14.64 1.91
N ILE A 417 -17.50 14.04 1.62
CA ILE A 417 -18.76 14.29 2.33
C ILE A 417 -18.59 13.99 3.82
N LEU A 418 -18.05 12.81 4.16
CA LEU A 418 -17.82 12.43 5.56
C LEU A 418 -16.84 13.37 6.27
N LEU A 419 -15.78 13.79 5.57
CA LEU A 419 -14.80 14.71 6.13
C LEU A 419 -15.39 16.12 6.34
N LEU A 420 -16.32 16.57 5.50
CA LEU A 420 -17.02 17.85 5.72
C LEU A 420 -17.80 17.85 7.04
N PHE A 421 -18.43 16.73 7.41
CA PHE A 421 -19.13 16.55 8.69
C PHE A 421 -18.20 16.42 9.91
N LEU A 422 -16.90 16.17 9.72
CA LEU A 422 -15.94 16.08 10.82
C LEU A 422 -15.76 17.44 11.50
N ASN A 423 -16.15 17.55 12.78
CA ASN A 423 -15.83 18.72 13.58
C ASN A 423 -14.50 18.49 14.31
N GLN A 424 -13.41 18.97 13.70
CA GLN A 424 -12.06 18.78 14.22
C GLN A 424 -11.92 19.30 15.66
N LYS A 425 -12.40 20.52 15.95
CA LYS A 425 -12.27 21.13 17.28
C LYS A 425 -12.97 20.30 18.35
N ARG A 426 -14.23 19.94 18.10
CA ARG A 426 -15.02 19.08 19.02
C ARG A 426 -14.38 17.69 19.18
N GLY A 427 -13.78 17.16 18.11
CA GLY A 427 -13.01 15.92 18.16
C GLY A 427 -11.83 16.03 19.12
N MET A 428 -10.98 17.04 18.94
CA MET A 428 -9.78 17.30 19.77
C MET A 428 -10.15 17.55 21.24
N GLU A 429 -11.23 18.30 21.51
CA GLU A 429 -11.76 18.53 22.87
C GLU A 429 -12.24 17.23 23.51
N SER A 430 -12.99 16.40 22.77
CA SER A 430 -13.57 15.14 23.29
C SER A 430 -12.53 14.09 23.69
N VAL A 431 -11.31 14.20 23.14
CA VAL A 431 -10.19 13.29 23.41
C VAL A 431 -9.14 13.90 24.34
N GLY A 432 -9.35 15.13 24.81
CA GLY A 432 -8.45 15.85 25.71
C GLY A 432 -7.17 16.37 25.07
N SER A 433 -7.12 16.45 23.72
CA SER A 433 -5.96 16.95 22.97
C SER A 433 -5.82 18.48 23.03
N ILE A 434 -6.91 19.20 23.30
CA ILE A 434 -6.92 20.64 23.58
C ILE A 434 -7.67 20.85 24.90
N LYS A 435 -7.07 21.60 25.83
CA LYS A 435 -7.78 22.11 27.03
C LYS A 435 -8.45 23.44 26.66
N ASN A 436 -9.71 23.62 27.08
CA ASN A 436 -10.45 24.88 26.97
C ASN A 436 -9.66 26.07 27.47
#